data_AF-A0A950KXI1-F1
#
_entry.id   AF-A0A950KXI1-F1
#
_cell.length_a   1.000
_cell.length_b   1.000
_cell.length_c   1.000
_cell.angle_alpha   90.00
_cell.angle_beta   90.00
_cell.angle_gamma   90.00
#
_symmetry.space_group_name_H-M   'P 1'
#
loop_
_entity.id
_entity.type
_entity.pdbx_description
1 polymer ?
#
loop_
_entity_poly.entity_id
_entity_poly.type
_entity_poly.pdbx_seq_one_letter_code
_entity_poly.pdbx_strand_id
1 'polypeptide(L)'
;NSRAYGGGMFLAPQASLEDGLLDVVIIRDVTKLRFLRLLPTVFNGRHVRQRNVTVIRAREVSVSAERRFVMYADGDPVGELPITVRALPAAINVVMPR
;
A
#
# COMPACT_ATOMS: atom_id res chain seq x y z
N ASN A 1 2.12 2.57 4.72
CA ASN A 1 2.15 4.05 4.72
C ASN A 1 3.51 4.65 4.34
N SER A 2 4.60 3.88 4.38
CA SER A 2 5.92 4.31 3.92
C SER A 2 6.09 4.18 2.41
N ARG A 3 7.11 4.85 1.85
CA ARG A 3 7.47 4.73 0.43
C ARG A 3 7.94 3.34 0.04
N ALA A 4 8.71 2.72 0.91
CA ALA A 4 9.36 1.43 0.69
C ALA A 4 8.82 0.36 1.64
N TYR A 5 8.82 -0.87 1.15
CA TYR A 5 8.42 -2.10 1.84
C TYR A 5 9.43 -3.21 1.53
N GLY A 6 9.65 -4.16 2.46
CA GLY A 6 10.39 -5.41 2.23
C GLY A 6 11.73 -5.28 1.46
N GLY A 7 12.73 -4.62 2.04
CA GLY A 7 14.09 -4.60 1.46
C GLY A 7 14.29 -3.66 0.26
N GLY A 8 13.58 -2.53 0.22
CA GLY A 8 13.77 -1.50 -0.82
C GLY A 8 12.79 -1.56 -1.99
N MET A 9 11.69 -2.29 -1.86
CA MET A 9 10.60 -2.23 -2.83
C MET A 9 9.81 -0.94 -2.64
N PHE A 10 9.91 -0.01 -3.58
CA PHE A 10 9.16 1.25 -3.55
C PHE A 10 7.70 1.04 -3.96
N LEU A 11 6.93 0.33 -3.15
CA LEU A 11 5.54 -0.04 -3.46
C LEU A 11 4.64 1.19 -3.63
N ALA A 12 4.83 2.22 -2.80
CA ALA A 12 4.11 3.50 -2.86
C ALA A 12 5.14 4.64 -2.97
N PRO A 13 5.81 4.82 -4.13
CA PRO A 13 6.99 5.68 -4.25
C PRO A 13 6.73 7.15 -3.91
N GLN A 14 5.47 7.58 -4.01
CA GLN A 14 5.04 8.94 -3.75
C GLN A 14 4.48 9.13 -2.32
N ALA A 15 4.53 8.12 -1.46
CA ALA A 15 3.97 8.21 -0.12
C ALA A 15 4.69 9.26 0.74
N SER A 16 3.95 9.89 1.63
CA SER A 16 4.46 10.82 2.63
C SER A 16 4.03 10.37 4.02
N LEU A 17 4.92 10.50 5.00
CA LEU A 17 4.59 10.22 6.40
C LEU A 17 3.92 11.41 7.09
N GLU A 18 3.89 12.57 6.43
CA GLU A 18 3.51 13.86 7.03
C GLU A 18 2.17 14.40 6.51
N ASP A 19 1.64 13.88 5.41
CA ASP A 19 0.42 14.41 4.78
C ASP A 19 -0.89 13.93 5.44
N GLY A 20 -0.79 12.95 6.35
CA GLY A 20 -1.94 12.35 7.02
C GLY A 20 -2.88 11.61 6.06
N LEU A 21 -2.35 11.09 4.95
CA LEU A 21 -3.07 10.29 3.97
C LEU A 21 -2.54 8.85 3.94
N LEU A 22 -3.36 7.94 3.44
CA LEU A 22 -2.99 6.57 3.07
C LEU A 22 -2.79 6.51 1.56
N ASP A 23 -1.67 5.96 1.09
CA ASP A 23 -1.47 5.59 -0.31
C ASP A 23 -1.98 4.16 -0.56
N VAL A 24 -3.10 4.06 -1.27
CA VAL A 24 -3.75 2.79 -1.64
C VAL A 24 -3.32 2.41 -3.05
N VAL A 25 -2.55 1.33 -3.16
CA VAL A 25 -2.11 0.78 -4.45
C VAL A 25 -2.99 -0.40 -4.83
N ILE A 26 -3.77 -0.23 -5.88
CA ILE A 26 -4.71 -1.23 -6.38
C ILE A 26 -4.19 -1.79 -7.69
N ILE A 27 -4.11 -3.11 -7.79
CA ILE A 27 -3.68 -3.81 -9.00
C ILE A 27 -4.88 -4.63 -9.52
N ARG A 28 -5.31 -4.38 -10.76
CA ARG A 28 -6.48 -5.01 -11.38
C ARG A 28 -6.12 -5.77 -12.66
N ASP A 29 -6.84 -6.86 -12.92
CA ASP A 29 -6.83 -7.61 -14.20
C ASP A 29 -5.43 -7.98 -14.71
N VAL A 30 -4.62 -8.58 -13.84
CA VAL A 30 -3.29 -9.08 -14.22
C VAL A 30 -3.22 -10.59 -14.10
N THR A 31 -2.74 -11.23 -15.16
CA THR A 31 -2.36 -12.63 -15.14
C THR A 31 -1.14 -12.83 -14.24
N LYS A 32 -0.98 -14.03 -13.66
CA LYS A 32 0.19 -14.39 -12.84
C LYS A 32 1.51 -14.11 -13.56
N LEU A 33 1.61 -14.44 -14.85
CA LEU A 33 2.83 -14.19 -15.64
C LEU A 33 3.13 -12.70 -15.79
N ARG A 34 2.09 -11.89 -16.04
CA ARG A 34 2.27 -10.44 -16.15
C ARG A 34 2.61 -9.82 -14.80
N PHE A 35 2.03 -10.29 -13.71
CA PHE A 35 2.41 -9.90 -12.35
C PHE A 35 3.90 -10.19 -12.08
N LEU A 36 4.38 -11.40 -12.36
CA LEU A 36 5.79 -11.76 -12.21
C LEU A 36 6.73 -10.85 -13.01
N ARG A 37 6.35 -10.48 -14.24
CA ARG A 37 7.11 -9.53 -15.07
C ARG A 37 7.09 -8.09 -14.53
N LEU A 38 6.06 -7.72 -13.76
CA LEU A 38 5.93 -6.39 -13.15
C LEU A 38 6.69 -6.27 -11.84
N LEU A 39 6.88 -7.36 -11.08
CA LEU A 39 7.56 -7.34 -9.78
C LEU A 39 8.90 -6.59 -9.78
N PRO A 40 9.83 -6.78 -10.76
CA PRO A 40 11.09 -6.04 -10.76
C PRO A 40 10.93 -4.52 -10.86
N THR A 41 9.83 -4.04 -11.43
CA THR A 41 9.56 -2.59 -11.57
C THR A 41 9.17 -1.93 -10.25
N VAL A 42 8.86 -2.70 -9.19
CA VAL A 42 8.57 -2.17 -7.86
C VAL A 42 9.84 -1.62 -7.19
N PHE A 43 11.01 -2.22 -7.45
CA PHE A 43 12.30 -1.78 -6.88
C PHE A 43 12.76 -0.40 -7.38
N ASN A 44 12.16 0.12 -8.45
CA ASN A 44 12.37 1.50 -8.92
C ASN A 44 11.06 2.30 -8.96
N GLY A 45 9.99 1.78 -8.37
CA GLY A 45 8.68 2.43 -8.28
C GLY A 45 7.97 2.65 -9.63
N ARG A 46 8.45 2.09 -10.75
CA ARG A 46 7.83 2.32 -12.07
C ARG A 46 6.55 1.51 -12.30
N HIS A 47 6.24 0.53 -11.44
CA HIS A 47 5.00 -0.24 -11.49
C HIS A 47 3.76 0.65 -11.42
N VAL A 48 3.81 1.79 -10.72
CA VAL A 48 2.66 2.72 -10.61
C VAL A 48 2.27 3.39 -11.92
N ARG A 49 3.13 3.33 -12.96
CA ARG A 49 2.85 3.87 -14.30
C ARG A 49 2.12 2.87 -15.20
N GLN A 50 1.90 1.65 -14.74
CA GLN A 50 1.24 0.61 -15.51
C GLN A 50 -0.27 0.84 -15.52
N ARG A 51 -0.91 0.61 -16.67
CA ARG A 51 -2.36 0.82 -16.86
C ARG A 51 -3.24 0.04 -15.87
N ASN A 52 -2.71 -1.07 -15.35
CA ASN A 52 -3.40 -1.97 -14.43
C ASN A 52 -3.21 -1.61 -12.96
N VAL A 53 -2.47 -0.54 -12.68
CA VAL A 53 -2.18 -0.06 -11.33
C VAL A 53 -2.85 1.28 -11.13
N THR A 54 -3.63 1.41 -10.07
CA THR A 54 -4.25 2.65 -9.63
C THR A 54 -3.71 3.01 -8.26
N VAL A 55 -3.31 4.26 -8.08
CA VAL A 55 -2.88 4.78 -6.79
C VAL A 55 -3.89 5.84 -6.36
N ILE A 56 -4.48 5.64 -5.18
CA ILE A 56 -5.46 6.56 -4.58
C ILE A 56 -4.90 7.04 -3.26
N ARG A 57 -5.12 8.32 -2.94
CA ARG A 57 -4.83 8.87 -1.62
C ARG A 57 -6.13 9.17 -0.88
N ALA A 58 -6.24 8.70 0.36
CA ALA A 58 -7.42 8.90 1.18
C ALA A 58 -7.07 8.98 2.67
N ARG A 59 -7.87 9.68 3.47
CA ARG A 59 -7.73 9.69 4.93
C ARG A 59 -8.31 8.43 5.59
N GLU A 60 -9.31 7.85 4.95
CA GLU A 60 -10.03 6.67 5.42
C GLU A 60 -10.34 5.76 4.24
N VAL A 61 -10.18 4.46 4.43
CA VAL A 61 -10.42 3.43 3.42
C VAL A 61 -11.22 2.31 4.07
N SER A 62 -12.39 2.03 3.50
CA SER A 62 -13.18 0.86 3.85
C SER A 62 -12.95 -0.23 2.80
N VAL A 63 -12.67 -1.46 3.25
CA VAL A 63 -12.46 -2.62 2.38
C VAL A 63 -13.42 -3.72 2.78
N SER A 64 -14.06 -4.33 1.78
CA SER A 64 -14.99 -5.45 1.96
C SER A 64 -14.87 -6.44 0.80
N ALA A 65 -15.22 -7.69 1.05
CA ALA A 65 -15.31 -8.73 0.03
C ALA A 65 -16.44 -9.69 0.37
N GLU A 66 -17.03 -10.33 -0.65
CA GLU A 66 -18.09 -11.33 -0.47
C GLU A 66 -17.57 -12.64 0.13
N ARG A 67 -16.25 -12.88 0.05
CA ARG A 67 -15.59 -14.06 0.60
C ARG A 67 -14.80 -13.71 1.85
N ARG A 68 -14.57 -14.73 2.68
CA ARG A 68 -13.64 -14.64 3.80
C ARG A 68 -12.25 -14.24 3.29
N PHE A 69 -11.70 -13.18 3.86
CA PHE A 69 -10.41 -12.63 3.48
C PHE A 69 -9.72 -12.07 4.73
N VAL A 70 -8.57 -12.66 5.06
CA VAL A 70 -7.75 -12.23 6.20
C VAL A 70 -6.90 -11.04 5.78
N MET A 71 -6.89 -10.00 6.61
CA MET A 71 -6.10 -8.80 6.43
C MET A 71 -4.83 -8.88 7.26
N TYR A 72 -3.75 -8.33 6.71
CA TYR A 72 -2.43 -8.30 7.34
C TYR A 72 -1.98 -6.85 7.50
N ALA A 73 -1.32 -6.56 8.63
CA ALA A 73 -0.58 -5.33 8.85
C ALA A 73 0.78 -5.66 9.45
N ASP A 74 1.84 -5.02 8.96
CA ASP A 74 3.22 -5.17 9.42
C ASP A 74 3.73 -6.63 9.57
N GLY A 75 3.15 -7.56 8.81
CA GLY A 75 3.51 -8.98 8.78
C GLY A 75 2.55 -9.88 9.55
N ASP A 76 1.71 -9.32 10.42
CA ASP A 76 0.80 -10.07 11.30
C ASP A 76 -0.66 -10.01 10.83
N PRO A 77 -1.46 -11.05 11.09
CA PRO A 77 -2.90 -11.02 10.83
C PRO A 77 -3.60 -10.07 11.80
N VAL A 78 -4.39 -9.14 11.27
CA VAL A 78 -5.11 -8.13 12.08
C VAL A 78 -6.62 -8.33 12.14
N GLY A 79 -7.15 -9.29 11.39
CA GLY A 79 -8.58 -9.61 11.35
C GLY A 79 -9.05 -9.99 9.96
N GLU A 80 -10.35 -10.01 9.77
CA GLU A 80 -11.00 -10.35 8.51
C GLU A 80 -11.84 -9.18 7.99
N LEU A 81 -12.09 -9.16 6.68
CA LEU A 81 -12.98 -8.19 6.07
C LEU A 81 -14.44 -8.35 6.59
N PRO A 82 -15.22 -7.25 6.71
CA PRO A 82 -14.85 -5.89 6.33
C PRO A 82 -13.99 -5.17 7.38
N ILE A 83 -13.10 -4.28 6.93
CA ILE A 83 -12.32 -3.41 7.82
C ILE A 83 -12.36 -1.95 7.34
N THR A 84 -12.15 -1.03 8.28
CA THR A 84 -11.90 0.38 8.01
C THR A 84 -10.52 0.76 8.50
N VAL A 85 -9.71 1.39 7.65
CA VAL A 85 -8.36 1.86 7.96
C VAL A 85 -8.36 3.38 7.87
N ARG A 86 -7.84 4.04 8.91
CA ARG A 86 -7.76 5.51 9.00
C ARG A 86 -6.33 5.97 9.22
N ALA A 87 -5.91 7.00 8.48
CA ALA A 87 -4.70 7.74 8.81
C ALA A 87 -4.98 8.69 9.99
N LEU A 88 -4.19 8.56 11.04
CA LEU A 88 -4.17 9.49 12.16
C LEU A 88 -3.00 10.47 11.97
N PRO A 89 -3.23 11.72 11.54
CA PRO A 89 -2.15 12.67 11.29
C PRO A 89 -1.41 13.00 12.59
N ALA A 90 -0.08 13.04 12.53
CA ALA A 90 0.79 13.39 13.66
C ALA A 90 0.51 12.59 14.95
N ALA A 91 0.10 11.32 14.83
CA ALA A 91 -0.25 10.50 15.98
C ALA A 91 0.94 10.14 16.88
N ILE A 92 2.16 10.18 16.35
CA ILE A 92 3.39 9.85 17.07
C ILE A 92 4.53 10.82 16.69
N ASN A 93 5.47 10.98 17.61
CA ASN A 93 6.73 11.68 17.36
C ASN A 93 7.84 10.67 17.04
N VAL A 94 8.64 10.95 16.01
CA VAL A 94 9.72 10.07 15.55
C VAL A 94 11.03 10.87 15.49
N VAL A 95 12.12 10.29 16.01
CA VAL A 95 13.46 10.87 15.87
C VAL A 95 14.02 10.54 14.49
N MET A 96 14.40 11.58 13.73
CA MET A 96 14.97 11.44 12.39
C MET A 96 16.45 11.84 12.38
N PRO A 97 17.29 11.25 11.51
CA PRO A 97 18.64 11.74 11.27
C PRO A 97 18.62 13.18 10.73
N ARG A 98 19.66 13.96 11.06
CA ARG A 98 19.84 15.33 10.57
C ARG A 98 20.31 15.37 9.12
#